data_AF-A0A2W7RG39-F1
#
_entry.id   AF-A0A2W7RG39-F1
#
_cell.length_a   1.000
_cell.length_b   1.000
_cell.length_c   1.000
_cell.angle_alpha   90.00
_cell.angle_beta   90.00
_cell.angle_gamma   90.00
#
_symmetry.space_group_name_H-M   'P 1'
#
loop_
_entity.id
_entity.type
_entity.pdbx_description
1 polymer ?
#
loop_
_entity_poly.entity_id
_entity_poly.type
_entity_poly.pdbx_seq_one_letter_code
_entity_poly.pdbx_strand_id
1 'polypeptide(L)'
;MYDYIFWILYSRNINRNKGEWLSRNNASGVVFFAIFIHIAFFIQIIKKIVGSKSGLRIINFNSTILIVVFLLCILCVYLYYNKYRIARIERKYKNSNSAYIKFGGWIVAILIFVPLLIIIILGWKG
;
A
#
# COMPACT_ATOMS: atom_id res chain seq x y z
N MET A 1 -2.45 3.69 8.90
CA MET A 1 -3.20 3.42 7.66
C MET A 1 -2.86 2.05 7.08
N TYR A 2 -1.60 1.77 6.74
CA TYR A 2 -1.20 0.49 6.11
C TYR A 2 -1.50 -0.75 6.95
N ASP A 3 -1.29 -0.72 8.27
CA ASP A 3 -1.67 -1.82 9.17
C ASP A 3 -3.19 -2.08 9.20
N TYR A 4 -4.01 -1.05 8.97
CA TYR A 4 -5.46 -1.19 8.84
C TYR A 4 -5.84 -1.81 7.49
N ILE A 5 -5.21 -1.36 6.39
CA ILE A 5 -5.36 -1.96 5.06
C ILE A 5 -5.00 -3.44 5.11
N PHE A 6 -3.84 -3.76 5.69
CA PHE A 6 -3.39 -5.13 5.91
C PHE A 6 -4.45 -5.94 6.64
N TRP A 7 -4.91 -5.44 7.80
CA TRP A 7 -5.85 -6.16 8.66
C TRP A 7 -7.18 -6.46 7.98
N ILE A 8 -7.79 -5.48 7.30
CA ILE A 8 -9.07 -5.67 6.61
C ILE A 8 -8.94 -6.76 5.53
N LEU A 9 -7.88 -6.70 4.72
CA LEU A 9 -7.66 -7.65 3.63
C LEU A 9 -7.29 -9.04 4.15
N TYR A 10 -6.40 -9.11 5.14
CA TYR A 10 -5.98 -10.34 5.77
C TYR A 10 -7.17 -11.06 6.43
N SER A 11 -7.96 -10.35 7.23
CA SER A 11 -9.12 -10.93 7.95
C SER A 11 -10.22 -11.37 6.99
N ARG A 12 -10.44 -10.65 5.88
CA ARG A 12 -11.41 -11.06 4.85
C ARG A 12 -10.93 -12.28 4.05
N ASN A 13 -9.63 -12.36 3.76
CA ASN A 13 -9.06 -13.45 2.97
C ASN A 13 -8.88 -14.74 3.78
N ILE A 14 -8.49 -14.67 5.05
CA ILE A 14 -8.32 -15.89 5.87
C ILE A 14 -9.63 -16.63 6.07
N ASN A 15 -10.74 -15.89 6.15
CA ASN A 15 -12.09 -16.44 6.24
C ASN A 15 -12.58 -17.08 4.93
N ARG A 16 -11.97 -16.76 3.77
CA ARG A 16 -12.37 -17.25 2.44
C ARG A 16 -11.43 -18.31 1.87
N ASN A 17 -10.13 -18.12 2.01
CA ASN A 17 -9.09 -18.90 1.33
C ASN A 17 -8.50 -20.03 2.19
N LYS A 18 -8.92 -20.17 3.46
CA LYS A 18 -8.46 -21.19 4.44
C LYS A 18 -6.94 -21.27 4.65
N GLY A 19 -6.15 -20.32 4.15
CA GLY A 19 -4.68 -20.33 4.22
C GLY A 19 -4.11 -19.03 4.78
N GLU A 20 -3.43 -19.13 5.93
CA GLU A 20 -2.74 -18.01 6.59
C GLU A 20 -1.69 -17.38 5.67
N TRP A 21 -0.89 -18.23 5.02
CA TRP A 21 0.19 -17.82 4.13
C TRP A 21 -0.30 -17.02 2.92
N LEU A 22 -1.31 -17.54 2.19
CA LEU A 22 -1.86 -16.90 1.01
C LEU A 22 -2.57 -15.58 1.36
N SER A 23 -3.30 -15.58 2.48
CA SER A 23 -4.02 -14.38 2.96
C SER A 23 -3.04 -13.28 3.33
N ARG A 24 -1.94 -13.64 4.00
CA ARG A 24 -0.83 -12.73 4.32
C ARG A 24 -0.18 -12.19 3.06
N ASN A 25 0.16 -13.06 2.11
CA ASN A 25 0.83 -12.66 0.88
C ASN A 25 -0.01 -11.64 0.08
N ASN A 26 -1.30 -11.93 -0.11
CA ASN A 26 -2.22 -11.03 -0.82
C ASN A 26 -2.38 -9.69 -0.09
N ALA A 27 -2.56 -9.71 1.23
CA ALA A 27 -2.69 -8.48 2.01
C ALA A 27 -1.42 -7.63 1.97
N SER A 28 -0.24 -8.24 2.11
CA SER A 28 1.06 -7.57 1.99
C SER A 28 1.26 -6.96 0.61
N GLY A 29 0.88 -7.66 -0.47
CA GLY A 29 0.98 -7.14 -1.84
C GLY A 29 0.13 -5.89 -2.05
N VAL A 30 -1.11 -5.87 -1.55
CA VAL A 30 -1.97 -4.68 -1.65
C VAL A 30 -1.44 -3.52 -0.79
N VAL A 31 -0.88 -3.81 0.39
CA VAL A 31 -0.22 -2.77 1.21
C VAL A 31 0.97 -2.16 0.49
N PHE A 32 1.80 -2.99 -0.13
CA PHE A 32 2.92 -2.51 -0.95
C PHE A 32 2.42 -1.60 -2.08
N PHE A 33 1.39 -2.02 -2.81
CA PHE A 33 0.78 -1.21 -3.87
C PHE A 33 0.24 0.13 -3.34
N ALA A 34 -0.40 0.13 -2.17
CA ALA A 34 -0.85 1.35 -1.51
C ALA A 34 0.33 2.27 -1.18
N ILE A 35 1.41 1.75 -0.57
CA ILE A 35 2.62 2.53 -0.26
C ILE A 35 3.18 3.16 -1.53
N PHE A 36 3.30 2.38 -2.60
CA PHE A 36 3.81 2.84 -3.89
C PHE A 36 3.00 4.02 -4.44
N ILE A 37 1.67 3.92 -4.44
CA ILE A 37 0.78 5.02 -4.87
C ILE A 37 0.98 6.26 -4.01
N HIS A 38 1.03 6.12 -2.68
CA HIS A 38 1.18 7.28 -1.79
C HIS A 38 2.53 7.97 -1.96
N ILE A 39 3.61 7.21 -2.18
CA ILE A 39 4.93 7.77 -2.47
C ILE A 39 4.90 8.51 -3.81
N ALA A 40 4.33 7.91 -4.86
CA ALA A 40 4.20 8.55 -6.16
C ALA A 40 3.38 9.85 -6.07
N PHE A 41 2.26 9.83 -5.34
CA PHE A 41 1.41 10.99 -5.08
C PHE A 41 2.20 12.10 -4.36
N PHE A 42 2.93 11.75 -3.31
CA PHE A 42 3.74 12.69 -2.56
C PHE A 42 4.85 13.33 -3.40
N ILE A 43 5.54 12.53 -4.24
CA ILE A 43 6.54 13.03 -5.19
C ILE A 43 5.92 14.05 -6.15
N GLN A 44 4.71 13.80 -6.65
CA GLN A 44 4.02 14.76 -7.53
C GLN A 44 3.66 16.07 -6.81
N ILE A 45 3.18 15.99 -5.56
CA ILE A 45 2.91 17.18 -4.76
C ILE A 45 4.19 18.00 -4.55
N ILE A 46 5.30 17.34 -4.16
CA ILE A 46 6.58 18.02 -3.98
C ILE A 46 7.03 18.70 -5.27
N LYS A 47 6.97 17.99 -6.42
CA LYS A 47 7.33 18.55 -7.72
C LYS A 47 6.51 19.81 -8.05
N LYS A 48 5.22 19.82 -7.68
CA LYS A 48 4.34 20.97 -7.88
C LYS A 48 4.67 22.15 -6.96
N ILE A 49 5.02 21.89 -5.69
CA ILE A 49 5.35 22.94 -4.70
C ILE A 49 6.72 23.55 -4.96
N VAL A 50 7.74 22.73 -5.23
CA VAL A 50 9.14 23.17 -5.37
C VAL A 50 9.37 23.90 -6.70
N GLY A 51 8.41 23.85 -7.62
CA GLY A 51 8.58 24.32 -8.98
C GLY A 51 9.58 23.43 -9.74
N SER A 52 9.44 23.38 -11.06
CA SER A 52 10.23 22.55 -11.99
C SER A 52 11.74 22.83 -12.01
N LYS A 53 12.29 23.61 -11.06
CA LYS A 53 13.71 23.94 -10.94
C LYS A 53 14.53 22.93 -10.14
N SER A 54 13.91 21.90 -9.55
CA SER A 54 14.69 20.77 -9.07
C SER A 54 15.23 20.02 -10.28
N GLY A 55 16.51 20.24 -10.59
CA GLY A 55 17.28 19.49 -11.59
C GLY A 55 17.46 18.03 -11.19
N LEU A 56 16.37 17.36 -10.84
CA LEU A 56 16.24 15.91 -10.75
C LEU A 56 16.40 15.39 -12.19
N ARG A 57 17.65 15.39 -12.65
CA ARG A 57 18.08 14.64 -13.82
C ARG A 57 17.49 13.24 -13.67
N ILE A 58 16.87 12.75 -14.73
CA ILE A 58 16.48 11.34 -14.82
C ILE A 58 17.75 10.54 -14.56
N ILE A 59 17.85 9.94 -13.38
CA ILE A 59 18.92 9.00 -13.08
C ILE A 59 18.56 7.77 -13.89
N ASN A 60 19.29 7.52 -14.97
CA ASN A 60 19.14 6.32 -15.78
C ASN A 60 19.62 5.12 -14.96
N PHE A 61 18.74 4.57 -14.14
CA PHE A 61 18.97 3.31 -13.47
C PHE A 61 18.82 2.16 -14.46
N ASN A 62 19.69 1.16 -14.36
CA ASN A 62 19.53 -0.10 -15.10
C ASN A 62 18.18 -0.73 -14.73
N SER A 63 17.34 -1.03 -15.73
CA SER A 63 16.00 -1.60 -15.54
C SER A 63 16.00 -2.87 -14.70
N THR A 64 17.05 -3.69 -14.80
CA THR A 64 17.22 -4.91 -13.99
C THR A 64 17.35 -4.57 -12.51
N ILE A 65 18.17 -3.57 -12.17
CA ILE A 65 18.36 -3.12 -10.79
C ILE A 65 17.04 -2.58 -10.23
N LEU A 66 16.27 -1.84 -11.04
CA LEU A 66 14.98 -1.31 -10.62
C LEU A 66 13.96 -2.41 -10.31
N ILE A 67 13.90 -3.46 -11.14
CA ILE A 67 13.05 -4.63 -10.88
C ILE A 67 13.48 -5.34 -9.60
N VAL A 68 14.78 -5.56 -9.39
CA VAL A 68 15.30 -6.21 -8.17
C VAL A 68 14.95 -5.40 -6.93
N VAL A 69 15.16 -4.07 -6.95
CA VAL A 69 14.79 -3.19 -5.83
C VAL A 69 13.28 -3.25 -5.57
N PHE A 70 12.45 -3.24 -6.62
CA PHE A 70 11.01 -3.34 -6.50
C PHE A 70 10.57 -4.66 -5.82
N LEU A 71 11.15 -5.79 -6.24
CA LEU A 71 10.90 -7.10 -5.63
C LEU A 71 11.36 -7.15 -4.16
N LEU A 72 12.52 -6.57 -3.84
CA LEU A 72 13.00 -6.46 -2.46
C LEU A 72 12.05 -5.63 -1.60
N CYS A 73 11.49 -4.53 -2.11
CA CYS A 73 10.50 -3.75 -1.39
C CYS A 73 9.23 -4.55 -1.09
N ILE A 74 8.74 -5.36 -2.04
CA ILE A 74 7.60 -6.26 -1.81
C ILE A 74 7.93 -7.26 -0.69
N LEU A 75 9.12 -7.87 -0.76
CA LEU A 75 9.58 -8.83 0.24
C LEU A 75 9.68 -8.17 1.63
N CYS A 76 10.21 -6.96 1.73
CA CYS A 76 10.28 -6.20 2.98
C CYS A 76 8.90 -5.98 3.60
N VAL A 77 7.89 -5.61 2.80
CA VAL A 77 6.51 -5.45 3.28
C VAL A 77 5.94 -6.78 3.77
N TYR A 78 6.22 -7.89 3.07
CA TYR A 78 5.81 -9.22 3.51
C TYR A 78 6.47 -9.63 4.84
N LEU A 79 7.78 -9.45 4.97
CA LEU A 79 8.54 -9.78 6.18
C LEU A 79 8.14 -8.92 7.38
N TYR A 80 7.78 -7.66 7.13
CA TYR A 80 7.28 -6.76 8.17
C TYR A 80 6.01 -7.29 8.85
N TYR A 81 5.09 -7.90 8.09
CA TYR A 81 3.86 -8.52 8.62
C TYR A 81 4.09 -9.97 9.07
N ASN A 82 5.01 -10.17 10.02
CA ASN A 82 5.23 -11.47 10.65
C ASN A 82 4.10 -11.84 11.64
N LYS A 83 4.10 -13.10 12.10
CA LYS A 83 3.05 -13.64 12.99
C LYS A 83 2.81 -12.78 14.25
N TYR A 84 3.88 -12.33 14.91
CA TYR A 84 3.77 -11.49 16.11
C TYR A 84 3.08 -10.16 15.81
N ARG A 85 3.44 -9.54 14.68
CA ARG A 85 2.85 -8.27 14.26
C ARG A 85 1.39 -8.44 13.86
N ILE A 86 1.05 -9.52 13.15
CA ILE A 86 -0.34 -9.84 12.80
C ILE A 86 -1.19 -9.97 14.07
N ALA A 87 -0.72 -10.72 15.07
CA ALA A 87 -1.46 -10.87 16.34
C ALA A 87 -1.65 -9.52 17.06
N ARG A 88 -0.64 -8.63 17.02
CA ARG A 88 -0.75 -7.28 17.61
C ARG A 88 -1.77 -6.42 16.87
N ILE A 89 -1.76 -6.47 15.53
CA ILE A 89 -2.72 -5.77 14.67
C ILE A 89 -4.13 -6.30 14.90
N GLU A 90 -4.31 -7.62 14.97
CA GLU A 90 -5.61 -8.23 15.25
C GLU A 90 -6.17 -7.74 16.58
N ARG A 91 -5.39 -7.78 17.68
CA ARG A 91 -5.85 -7.24 18.98
C ARG A 91 -6.26 -5.76 18.89
N LYS A 92 -5.52 -4.96 18.12
CA LYS A 92 -5.80 -3.52 17.96
C LYS A 92 -7.15 -3.26 17.27
N TYR A 93 -7.52 -4.08 16.28
CA TYR A 93 -8.68 -3.81 15.43
C TYR A 93 -9.88 -4.75 15.67
N LYS A 94 -9.69 -5.89 16.33
CA LYS A 94 -10.77 -6.85 16.66
C LYS A 94 -11.80 -6.28 17.66
N ASN A 95 -11.37 -5.36 18.53
CA ASN A 95 -12.25 -4.64 19.45
C ASN A 95 -12.89 -3.37 18.84
N SER A 96 -12.63 -3.08 17.55
CA SER A 96 -13.25 -1.94 16.88
C SER A 96 -14.67 -2.28 16.40
N ASN A 97 -15.56 -1.29 16.45
CA ASN A 97 -17.00 -1.41 16.20
C ASN A 97 -17.33 -2.22 14.93
N SER A 98 -18.39 -3.03 14.94
CA SER A 98 -18.74 -3.94 13.82
C SER A 98 -18.93 -3.21 12.46
N ALA A 99 -19.35 -1.94 12.50
CA ALA A 99 -19.45 -1.07 11.34
C ALA A 99 -18.09 -0.83 10.65
N TYR A 100 -17.00 -0.72 11.42
CA TYR A 100 -15.64 -0.50 10.91
C TYR A 100 -15.12 -1.70 10.10
N ILE A 101 -15.61 -2.90 10.40
CA ILE A 101 -15.31 -4.14 9.66
C ILE A 101 -16.18 -4.26 8.41
N LYS A 102 -17.48 -3.93 8.54
CA LYS A 102 -18.47 -4.02 7.46
C LYS A 102 -18.12 -3.05 6.31
N PHE A 103 -17.82 -1.80 6.63
CA PHE A 103 -17.43 -0.77 5.66
C PHE A 103 -15.92 -0.74 5.36
N GLY A 104 -15.09 -1.49 6.08
CA GLY A 104 -13.64 -1.39 5.98
C GLY A 104 -13.07 -1.62 4.57
N GLY A 105 -13.71 -2.48 3.75
CA GLY A 105 -13.30 -2.66 2.35
C GLY A 105 -13.46 -1.41 1.48
N TRP A 106 -14.54 -0.66 1.68
CA TRP A 106 -14.77 0.61 0.98
C TRP A 106 -13.76 1.66 1.42
N ILE A 107 -13.46 1.71 2.72
CA ILE A 107 -12.43 2.62 3.26
C ILE A 107 -11.07 2.29 2.64
N VAL A 108 -10.69 1.01 2.58
CA VAL A 108 -9.44 0.56 1.93
C VAL A 108 -9.41 0.98 0.46
N ALA A 109 -10.50 0.78 -0.28
CA ALA A 109 -10.59 1.18 -1.68
C ALA A 109 -10.38 2.70 -1.83
N ILE A 110 -11.06 3.51 -1.04
CA ILE A 110 -10.93 4.98 -1.08
C ILE A 110 -9.48 5.41 -0.80
N LEU A 111 -8.84 4.83 0.23
CA LEU A 111 -7.46 5.14 0.59
C LEU A 111 -6.44 4.85 -0.53
N ILE A 112 -6.72 3.88 -1.40
CA ILE A 112 -5.82 3.50 -2.50
C ILE A 112 -6.19 4.25 -3.78
N PHE A 113 -7.47 4.22 -4.17
CA PHE A 113 -7.92 4.72 -5.47
C PHE A 113 -8.06 6.23 -5.54
N VAL A 114 -8.35 6.94 -4.43
CA VAL A 114 -8.42 8.41 -4.48
C VAL A 114 -7.05 9.03 -4.79
N PRO A 115 -5.96 8.69 -4.08
CA PRO A 115 -4.63 9.19 -4.44
C PRO A 115 -4.22 8.78 -5.86
N LEU A 116 -4.52 7.56 -6.29
CA LEU A 116 -4.25 7.09 -7.64
C LEU A 116 -5.01 7.90 -8.71
N LEU A 117 -6.28 8.19 -8.48
CA LEU A 117 -7.11 8.98 -9.40
C LEU A 117 -6.57 10.41 -9.51
N ILE A 118 -6.14 11.01 -8.40
CA ILE A 118 -5.52 12.34 -8.43
C ILE A 118 -4.20 12.32 -9.22
N ILE A 119 -3.35 11.29 -9.03
CA ILE A 119 -2.13 11.09 -9.82
C ILE A 119 -2.46 11.08 -11.32
N ILE A 120 -3.47 10.31 -11.73
CA ILE A 120 -3.88 10.17 -13.13
C ILE A 120 -4.39 11.51 -13.68
N ILE A 121 -5.27 12.21 -12.95
CA ILE A 121 -5.82 13.50 -13.40
C ILE A 121 -4.72 14.57 -13.53
N LEU A 122 -3.78 14.62 -12.59
CA LEU A 122 -2.65 15.55 -12.64
C LEU A 122 -1.68 15.19 -13.77
N GLY A 123 -1.45 13.90 -14.02
CA GLY A 123 -0.59 13.44 -15.11
C GLY A 123 -1.21 13.58 -16.51
N TRP A 124 -2.54 13.58 -16.63
CA TRP A 124 -3.24 13.71 -17.92
C TRP A 124 -3.14 15.13 -18.50
N LYS A 125 -3.06 16.16 -17.65
CA LYS A 125 -2.94 17.56 -18.10
C LYS A 125 -1.50 17.98 -18.48
N GLY A 126 -0.58 17.02 -18.57
CA GLY A 126 0.83 17.23 -18.93
C GLY A 126 1.10 16.99 -20.41
#